data_AF-A0A8T6LTR8-F1
#
_entry.id   AF-A0A8T6LTR8-F1
#
_cell.length_a   1.000
_cell.length_b   1.000
_cell.length_c   1.000
_cell.angle_alpha   90.00
_cell.angle_beta   90.00
_cell.angle_gamma   90.00
#
_symmetry.space_group_name_H-M   'P 1'
#
loop_
_entity.id
_entity.type
_entity.pdbx_description
1 polymer ?
#
loop_
_entity_poly.entity_id
_entity_poly.type
_entity_poly.pdbx_seq_one_letter_code
_entity_poly.pdbx_strand_id
1 'polypeptide(L)'
;MKQQNTLAEDVQSDAMLPTEHGNFRIRVFTDSSGAEHAMLSIGLDDSTHTPLVRIHSECLTGDAFGSLKCDCGPQLKASMARIQEEGYGAILYMRQEGRGIGLEAKIQAYALQDIGFDTLDANLALNLPADGREYDFCAFMLKEVGVEAVRLMTNNPLKIEGLRSNGIHVEKRVAHITGRCKTNNHYLSTKAKRMGHLIPENV
;
A
#
# COMPACT_ATOMS: atom_id res chain seq x y z
N MET A 1 5.50 7.10 -46.75
CA MET A 1 5.17 7.68 -45.44
C MET A 1 4.38 6.67 -44.61
N LYS A 2 5.01 6.12 -43.57
CA LYS A 2 4.48 5.72 -42.25
C LYS A 2 5.47 4.74 -41.59
N GLN A 3 6.69 5.24 -41.35
CA GLN A 3 7.59 4.72 -40.32
C GLN A 3 7.30 5.56 -39.07
N GLN A 4 6.25 5.22 -38.34
CA GLN A 4 5.93 5.77 -37.02
C GLN A 4 5.12 4.69 -36.32
N ASN A 5 5.79 3.77 -35.59
CA ASN A 5 5.36 3.32 -34.25
C ASN A 5 6.23 2.24 -33.56
N THR A 6 7.44 1.92 -34.01
CA THR A 6 8.26 0.90 -33.32
C THR A 6 8.87 1.36 -31.99
N LEU A 7 8.90 2.67 -31.70
CA LEU A 7 9.47 3.17 -30.45
C LEU A 7 8.56 3.03 -29.23
N ALA A 8 7.24 2.89 -29.41
CA ALA A 8 6.30 2.87 -28.28
C ALA A 8 6.18 1.48 -27.62
N GLU A 9 6.41 0.41 -28.37
CA GLU A 9 6.21 -0.98 -27.92
C GLU A 9 7.38 -1.49 -27.05
N ASP A 10 8.58 -0.90 -27.16
CA ASP A 10 9.78 -1.32 -26.43
C ASP A 10 10.13 -0.44 -25.21
N VAL A 11 9.33 0.59 -24.90
CA VAL A 11 9.63 1.51 -23.79
C VAL A 11 9.17 0.90 -22.48
N GLN A 12 10.13 0.60 -21.60
CA GLN A 12 9.84 0.13 -20.26
C GLN A 12 9.15 1.23 -19.43
N SER A 13 8.12 0.84 -18.67
CA SER A 13 7.44 1.72 -17.72
C SER A 13 8.28 1.93 -16.45
N ASP A 14 9.44 2.56 -16.63
CA ASP A 14 10.46 2.78 -15.61
C ASP A 14 11.09 4.17 -15.74
N ALA A 15 10.88 5.04 -14.74
CA ALA A 15 11.22 6.47 -14.84
C ALA A 15 11.70 7.08 -13.52
N MET A 16 12.40 8.22 -13.60
CA MET A 16 12.66 9.06 -12.43
C MET A 16 11.39 9.84 -12.07
N LEU A 17 11.03 9.85 -10.80
CA LEU A 17 9.88 10.56 -10.24
C LEU A 17 10.35 11.50 -9.11
N PRO A 18 10.59 12.79 -9.41
CA PRO A 18 10.76 13.81 -8.38
C PRO A 18 9.46 14.02 -7.61
N THR A 19 9.53 14.04 -6.28
CA THR A 19 8.39 14.26 -5.39
C THR A 19 8.72 15.30 -4.32
N GLU A 20 7.71 15.78 -3.59
CA GLU A 20 7.92 16.66 -2.42
C GLU A 20 8.75 15.99 -1.30
N HIS A 21 8.85 14.66 -1.32
CA HIS A 21 9.62 13.88 -0.36
C HIS A 21 11.04 13.55 -0.85
N GLY A 22 11.36 13.84 -2.11
CA GLY A 22 12.63 13.51 -2.76
C GLY A 22 12.45 12.72 -4.06
N ASN A 23 13.56 12.31 -4.68
CA ASN A 23 13.56 11.59 -5.95
C ASN A 23 13.39 10.08 -5.75
N PHE A 24 12.47 9.47 -6.48
CA PHE A 24 12.28 8.02 -6.55
C PHE A 24 12.49 7.52 -7.97
N ARG A 25 12.83 6.24 -8.12
CA ARG A 25 12.55 5.50 -9.37
C ARG A 25 11.12 4.95 -9.27
N ILE A 26 10.29 5.19 -10.27
CA ILE A 26 8.96 4.58 -10.40
C ILE A 26 8.97 3.48 -11.46
N ARG A 27 8.45 2.30 -11.11
CA ARG A 27 8.21 1.18 -12.03
C ARG A 27 6.74 0.76 -12.01
N VAL A 28 6.16 0.46 -13.16
CA VAL A 28 4.79 -0.05 -13.28
C VAL A 28 4.80 -1.56 -13.53
N PHE A 29 3.90 -2.28 -12.87
CA PHE A 29 3.70 -3.72 -12.99
C PHE A 29 2.22 -3.99 -13.22
N THR A 30 1.89 -4.69 -14.31
CA THR A 30 0.49 -5.01 -14.64
C THR A 30 0.17 -6.43 -14.21
N ASP A 31 -0.88 -6.62 -13.43
CA ASP A 31 -1.33 -7.95 -13.01
C ASP A 31 -2.13 -8.67 -14.12
N SER A 32 -2.52 -9.92 -13.86
CA SER A 32 -3.31 -10.72 -14.81
C SER A 32 -4.72 -10.17 -15.07
N SER A 33 -5.22 -9.27 -14.22
CA SER A 33 -6.50 -8.58 -14.40
C SER A 33 -6.36 -7.33 -15.28
N GLY A 34 -5.14 -6.91 -15.58
CA GLY A 34 -4.84 -5.66 -16.27
C GLY A 34 -4.71 -4.45 -15.34
N ALA A 35 -4.69 -4.65 -14.03
CA ALA A 35 -4.50 -3.56 -13.08
C ALA A 35 -3.02 -3.15 -13.01
N GLU A 36 -2.76 -1.84 -13.09
CA GLU A 36 -1.41 -1.27 -13.10
C GLU A 36 -0.95 -0.89 -11.69
N HIS A 37 -0.07 -1.67 -11.09
CA HIS A 37 0.53 -1.37 -9.79
C HIS A 37 1.83 -0.58 -9.97
N ALA A 38 2.22 0.20 -8.96
CA ALA A 38 3.45 0.98 -9.02
C ALA A 38 4.41 0.61 -7.89
N MET A 39 5.71 0.62 -8.18
CA MET A 39 6.78 0.58 -7.20
C MET A 39 7.50 1.92 -7.20
N LEU A 40 7.59 2.57 -6.05
CA LEU A 40 8.50 3.70 -5.82
C LEU A 40 9.70 3.19 -5.05
N SER A 41 10.91 3.27 -5.61
CA SER A 41 12.11 2.69 -5.02
C SER A 41 13.31 3.63 -5.00
N ILE A 42 14.20 3.41 -4.04
CA ILE A 42 15.50 4.08 -3.92
C ILE A 42 16.54 3.04 -3.53
N GLY A 43 17.69 3.06 -4.21
CA GLY A 43 18.88 2.31 -3.83
C GLY A 43 18.79 0.79 -3.98
N LEU A 44 17.71 0.22 -4.54
CA LEU A 44 17.52 -1.25 -4.64
C LEU A 44 18.59 -1.99 -5.46
N ASP A 45 19.45 -1.27 -6.17
CA ASP A 45 20.65 -1.78 -6.83
C ASP A 45 21.76 -2.20 -5.83
N ASP A 46 21.72 -1.71 -4.59
CA ASP A 46 22.58 -2.17 -3.50
C ASP A 46 22.01 -3.45 -2.86
N SER A 47 22.77 -4.54 -2.90
CA SER A 47 22.40 -5.84 -2.32
C SER A 47 22.99 -6.09 -0.92
N THR A 48 23.73 -5.13 -0.36
CA THR A 48 24.45 -5.31 0.90
C THR A 48 23.56 -5.21 2.14
N HIS A 49 22.35 -4.67 2.00
CA HIS A 49 21.41 -4.44 3.09
C HIS A 49 20.02 -5.00 2.76
N THR A 50 19.18 -5.19 3.78
CA THR A 50 17.77 -5.57 3.59
C THR A 50 16.88 -4.32 3.48
N PRO A 51 16.12 -4.13 2.38
CA PRO A 51 15.42 -2.87 2.12
C PRO A 51 14.24 -2.65 3.06
N LEU A 52 13.99 -1.38 3.38
CA LEU A 52 12.76 -0.97 4.06
C LEU A 52 11.63 -0.94 3.04
N VAL A 53 10.63 -1.83 3.19
CA VAL A 53 9.53 -1.95 2.23
C VAL A 53 8.20 -1.59 2.87
N ARG A 54 7.39 -0.84 2.13
CA ARG A 54 5.99 -0.54 2.47
C ARG A 54 5.08 -1.12 1.39
N ILE A 55 4.12 -1.96 1.78
CA ILE A 55 2.97 -2.26 0.93
C ILE A 55 1.87 -1.25 1.25
N HIS A 56 1.47 -0.44 0.28
CA HIS A 56 0.40 0.54 0.39
C HIS A 56 -0.77 0.11 -0.49
N SER A 57 -1.94 -0.16 0.10
CA SER A 57 -3.15 -0.40 -0.69
C SER A 57 -3.77 0.96 -1.00
N GLU A 58 -4.05 1.20 -2.28
CA GLU A 58 -4.64 2.42 -2.80
C GLU A 58 -5.85 2.87 -1.97
N CYS A 59 -5.90 4.16 -1.69
CA CYS A 59 -7.03 4.82 -1.06
C CYS A 59 -7.18 6.22 -1.63
N LEU A 60 -7.90 6.38 -2.74
CA LEU A 60 -8.07 7.65 -3.46
C LEU A 60 -8.46 8.80 -2.52
N THR A 61 -9.45 8.55 -1.65
CA THR A 61 -9.94 9.55 -0.70
C THR A 61 -8.86 10.01 0.28
N GLY A 62 -8.00 9.12 0.74
CA GLY A 62 -6.94 9.46 1.70
C GLY A 62 -5.71 10.03 1.01
N ASP A 63 -5.27 9.35 -0.04
CA ASP A 63 -3.99 9.57 -0.71
C ASP A 63 -4.01 10.84 -1.57
N ALA A 64 -5.11 11.09 -2.29
CA ALA A 64 -5.24 12.26 -3.17
C ALA A 64 -6.08 13.39 -2.56
N PHE A 65 -7.19 13.07 -1.90
CA PHE A 65 -8.14 14.10 -1.40
C PHE A 65 -7.92 14.49 0.07
N GLY A 66 -6.96 13.90 0.77
CA GLY A 66 -6.64 14.27 2.16
C GLY A 66 -7.76 13.95 3.15
N SER A 67 -8.57 12.93 2.88
CA SER A 67 -9.69 12.54 3.74
C SER A 67 -9.23 12.23 5.17
N LEU A 68 -9.93 12.82 6.14
CA LEU A 68 -9.72 12.58 7.56
C LEU A 68 -10.46 11.33 8.09
N LYS A 69 -11.28 10.67 7.25
CA LYS A 69 -12.01 9.43 7.63
C LYS A 69 -11.08 8.22 7.77
N CYS A 70 -9.88 8.29 7.16
CA CYS A 70 -8.88 7.24 7.24
C CYS A 70 -7.49 7.84 7.45
N ASP A 71 -6.49 6.99 7.68
CA ASP A 71 -5.10 7.38 7.84
C ASP A 71 -4.22 7.05 6.63
N CYS A 72 -4.79 6.63 5.50
CA CYS A 72 -4.02 6.17 4.33
C CYS A 72 -3.09 7.26 3.75
N GLY A 73 -3.58 8.50 3.56
CA GLY A 73 -2.76 9.60 3.05
C GLY A 73 -1.57 9.92 3.96
N PRO A 74 -1.78 10.16 5.26
CA PRO A 74 -0.68 10.31 6.22
C PRO A 74 0.29 9.13 6.20
N GLN A 75 -0.20 7.89 6.11
CA GLN A 75 0.63 6.69 6.02
C GLN A 75 1.51 6.66 4.77
N LEU A 76 0.97 7.02 3.61
CA LEU A 76 1.73 7.10 2.36
C LEU A 76 2.86 8.13 2.47
N LYS A 77 2.53 9.35 2.91
CA LYS A 77 3.51 10.44 3.08
C LYS A 77 4.61 10.08 4.09
N ALA A 78 4.24 9.50 5.23
CA ALA A 78 5.21 9.05 6.23
C ALA A 78 6.11 7.94 5.69
N SER A 79 5.57 7.03 4.87
CA SER A 79 6.36 5.97 4.23
C SER A 79 7.35 6.53 3.21
N MET A 80 6.93 7.50 2.39
CA MET A 80 7.79 8.16 1.40
C MET A 80 8.94 8.90 2.08
N ALA A 81 8.63 9.72 3.10
CA ALA A 81 9.64 10.44 3.87
C ALA A 81 10.64 9.49 4.54
N ARG A 82 10.14 8.40 5.15
CA ARG A 82 11.01 7.44 5.86
C ARG A 82 11.92 6.67 4.91
N ILE A 83 11.44 6.28 3.73
CA ILE A 83 12.26 5.57 2.74
C ILE A 83 13.33 6.49 2.15
N GLN A 84 13.02 7.77 1.95
CA GLN A 84 13.99 8.78 1.53
C GLN A 84 15.07 9.00 2.58
N GLU A 85 14.68 9.12 3.86
CA GLU A 85 15.63 9.24 4.98
C GLU A 85 16.56 8.02 5.07
N GLU A 86 16.03 6.82 4.86
CA GLU A 86 16.81 5.57 4.87
C GLU A 86 17.73 5.45 3.65
N GLY A 87 17.39 6.09 2.53
CA GLY A 87 18.12 6.01 1.26
C GLY A 87 18.05 4.66 0.55
N TYR A 88 17.38 3.66 1.15
CA TYR A 88 17.33 2.29 0.66
C TYR A 88 15.99 1.62 1.01
N GLY A 89 15.11 1.48 0.01
CA GLY A 89 13.78 0.93 0.23
C GLY A 89 12.82 1.08 -0.92
N ALA A 90 11.58 0.62 -0.71
CA ALA A 90 10.52 0.66 -1.71
C ALA A 90 9.11 0.79 -1.13
N ILE A 91 8.22 1.41 -1.90
CA ILE A 91 6.77 1.42 -1.68
C ILE A 91 6.12 0.67 -2.83
N LEU A 92 5.39 -0.40 -2.52
CA LEU A 92 4.50 -1.08 -3.46
C LEU A 92 3.12 -0.45 -3.34
N TYR A 93 2.74 0.37 -4.31
CA TYR A 93 1.43 0.99 -4.41
C TYR A 93 0.48 0.05 -5.17
N MET A 94 -0.35 -0.66 -4.41
CA MET A 94 -1.25 -1.68 -4.91
C MET A 94 -2.62 -1.06 -5.20
N ARG A 95 -3.04 -1.04 -6.47
CA ARG A 95 -4.38 -0.63 -6.92
C ARG A 95 -5.49 -1.61 -6.51
N GLN A 96 -5.67 -1.75 -5.20
CA GLN A 96 -6.65 -2.61 -4.54
C GLN A 96 -7.55 -1.76 -3.62
N GLU A 97 -8.22 -0.77 -4.20
CA GLU A 97 -9.07 0.18 -3.49
C GLU A 97 -10.14 -0.53 -2.64
N GLY A 98 -10.43 0.04 -1.47
CA GLY A 98 -11.45 -0.48 -0.57
C GLY A 98 -11.15 -1.86 0.02
N ARG A 99 -9.91 -2.37 -0.06
CA ARG A 99 -9.53 -3.77 0.22
C ARG A 99 -10.00 -4.76 -0.84
N GLY A 100 -9.99 -4.33 -2.10
CA GLY A 100 -10.36 -5.15 -3.25
C GLY A 100 -11.84 -5.05 -3.65
N ILE A 101 -12.67 -4.32 -2.91
CA ILE A 101 -14.09 -4.10 -3.25
C ILE A 101 -14.31 -2.96 -4.24
N GLY A 102 -13.28 -2.13 -4.48
CA GLY A 102 -13.36 -0.95 -5.33
C GLY A 102 -13.88 0.31 -4.63
N LEU A 103 -13.82 1.43 -5.35
CA LEU A 103 -14.16 2.75 -4.83
C LEU A 103 -15.66 2.90 -4.56
N GLU A 104 -16.52 2.40 -5.45
CA GLU A 104 -17.97 2.54 -5.34
C GLU A 104 -18.49 1.91 -4.04
N ALA A 105 -18.17 0.62 -3.82
CA ALA A 105 -18.56 -0.11 -2.61
C ALA A 105 -18.01 0.55 -1.33
N LYS A 106 -16.80 1.13 -1.38
CA LYS A 106 -16.24 1.90 -0.27
C LYS A 106 -17.07 3.16 0.03
N ILE A 107 -17.52 3.88 -0.99
CA ILE A 107 -18.36 5.07 -0.79
C ILE A 107 -19.76 4.69 -0.28
N GLN A 108 -20.32 3.56 -0.75
CA GLN A 108 -21.55 3.01 -0.18
C GLN A 108 -21.39 2.67 1.31
N ALA A 109 -20.27 2.05 1.70
CA ALA A 109 -19.96 1.79 3.10
C ALA A 109 -19.81 3.09 3.92
N TYR A 110 -19.27 4.15 3.35
CA TYR A 110 -19.22 5.46 3.99
C TYR A 110 -20.61 6.07 4.17
N ALA A 111 -21.51 5.93 3.19
CA ALA A 111 -22.87 6.42 3.31
C ALA A 111 -23.63 5.70 4.45
N LEU A 112 -23.41 4.40 4.63
CA LEU A 112 -23.94 3.63 5.77
C LEU A 112 -23.34 4.10 7.11
N GLN A 113 -22.05 4.41 7.15
CA GLN A 113 -21.41 4.93 8.35
C GLN A 113 -21.92 6.32 8.73
N ASP A 114 -22.25 7.17 7.75
CA ASP A 114 -22.78 8.51 7.99
C ASP A 114 -24.19 8.49 8.62
N ILE A 115 -24.91 7.37 8.51
CA ILE A 115 -26.19 7.14 9.21
C ILE A 115 -26.05 6.26 10.47
N GLY A 116 -24.81 6.00 10.92
CA GLY A 116 -24.54 5.42 12.24
C GLY A 116 -24.07 3.96 12.25
N PHE A 117 -23.86 3.32 11.10
CA PHE A 117 -23.29 1.96 11.06
C PHE A 117 -21.81 1.98 11.44
N ASP A 118 -21.34 0.95 12.13
CA ASP A 118 -19.90 0.77 12.29
C ASP A 118 -19.26 0.20 11.00
N THR A 119 -17.94 0.24 10.91
CA THR A 119 -17.22 -0.18 9.69
C THR A 119 -17.44 -1.64 9.32
N LEU A 120 -17.62 -2.55 10.28
CA LEU A 120 -17.88 -3.96 9.97
C LEU A 120 -19.35 -4.14 9.56
N ASP A 121 -20.27 -3.49 10.26
CA ASP A 121 -21.71 -3.60 9.99
C ASP A 121 -22.05 -3.02 8.61
N ALA A 122 -21.40 -1.92 8.22
CA ALA A 122 -21.51 -1.37 6.87
C ALA A 122 -21.00 -2.35 5.79
N ASN A 123 -19.91 -3.07 6.05
CA ASN A 123 -19.38 -4.06 5.10
C ASN A 123 -20.28 -5.31 5.02
N LEU A 124 -20.78 -5.78 6.17
CA LEU A 124 -21.70 -6.92 6.23
C LEU A 124 -23.02 -6.60 5.52
N ALA A 125 -23.56 -5.39 5.70
CA ALA A 125 -24.77 -4.93 5.02
C ALA A 125 -24.62 -4.90 3.49
N LEU A 126 -23.39 -4.77 2.99
CA LEU A 126 -23.06 -4.77 1.56
C LEU A 126 -22.60 -6.15 1.05
N ASN A 127 -22.63 -7.21 1.87
CA ASN A 127 -22.10 -8.55 1.57
C ASN A 127 -20.64 -8.55 1.10
N LEU A 128 -19.81 -7.68 1.67
CA LEU A 128 -18.42 -7.51 1.26
C LEU A 128 -17.47 -8.38 2.11
N PRO A 129 -16.40 -8.96 1.51
CA PRO A 129 -15.39 -9.66 2.28
C PRO A 129 -14.66 -8.72 3.25
N ALA A 130 -14.28 -9.24 4.42
CA ALA A 130 -13.58 -8.44 5.44
C ALA A 130 -12.19 -7.94 4.95
N ASP A 131 -11.54 -8.73 4.10
CA ASP A 131 -10.29 -8.42 3.40
C ASP A 131 -10.17 -9.31 2.15
N GLY A 132 -10.25 -8.73 0.95
CA GLY A 132 -10.11 -9.44 -0.33
C GLY A 132 -8.75 -9.25 -0.98
N ARG A 133 -7.74 -8.79 -0.23
CA ARG A 133 -6.43 -8.45 -0.79
C ARG A 133 -5.52 -9.66 -0.87
N GLU A 134 -4.91 -9.81 -2.03
CA GLU A 134 -3.85 -10.77 -2.29
C GLU A 134 -2.49 -10.05 -2.30
N TYR A 135 -1.48 -10.71 -1.72
CA TYR A 135 -0.12 -10.17 -1.55
C TYR A 135 0.93 -10.96 -2.36
N ASP A 136 0.49 -11.93 -3.14
CA ASP A 136 1.29 -12.67 -4.10
C ASP A 136 1.89 -11.74 -5.16
N PHE A 137 1.11 -10.80 -5.68
CA PHE A 137 1.60 -9.82 -6.65
C PHE A 137 2.62 -8.86 -6.03
N CYS A 138 2.50 -8.54 -4.73
CA CYS A 138 3.54 -7.79 -4.02
C CYS A 138 4.87 -8.55 -3.99
N ALA A 139 4.83 -9.86 -3.74
CA ALA A 139 6.01 -10.70 -3.75
C ALA A 139 6.60 -10.85 -5.16
N PHE A 140 5.75 -10.96 -6.19
CA PHE A 140 6.17 -10.94 -7.59
C PHE A 140 6.94 -9.66 -7.93
N MET A 141 6.36 -8.47 -7.64
CA MET A 141 7.00 -7.19 -7.88
C MET A 141 8.39 -7.08 -7.22
N LEU A 142 8.54 -7.61 -6.00
CA LEU A 142 9.84 -7.61 -5.29
C LEU A 142 10.86 -8.53 -5.96
N LYS A 143 10.46 -9.73 -6.38
CA LYS A 143 11.35 -10.68 -7.05
C LYS A 143 11.82 -10.19 -8.42
N GLU A 144 10.94 -9.54 -9.18
CA GLU A 144 11.28 -8.93 -10.47
C GLU A 144 12.39 -7.88 -10.35
N VAL A 145 12.55 -7.28 -9.17
CA VAL A 145 13.62 -6.30 -8.89
C VAL A 145 14.76 -6.87 -8.06
N GLY A 146 14.82 -8.20 -7.90
CA GLY A 146 15.90 -8.91 -7.19
C GLY A 146 15.81 -8.84 -5.66
N VAL A 147 14.68 -8.44 -5.09
CA VAL A 147 14.50 -8.34 -3.64
C VAL A 147 13.89 -9.63 -3.08
N GLU A 148 14.68 -10.35 -2.30
CA GLU A 148 14.26 -11.61 -1.66
C GLU A 148 13.99 -11.46 -0.15
N ALA A 149 14.52 -10.42 0.48
CA ALA A 149 14.34 -10.13 1.89
C ALA A 149 13.89 -8.69 2.12
N VAL A 150 13.07 -8.44 3.15
CA VAL A 150 12.55 -7.11 3.48
C VAL A 150 12.47 -6.85 4.98
N ARG A 151 12.64 -5.57 5.34
CA ARG A 151 12.15 -5.00 6.60
C ARG A 151 10.78 -4.38 6.31
N LEU A 152 9.71 -5.02 6.76
CA LEU A 152 8.35 -4.65 6.33
C LEU A 152 7.73 -3.60 7.26
N MET A 153 7.40 -2.44 6.71
CA MET A 153 6.75 -1.32 7.39
C MET A 153 5.22 -1.51 7.44
N THR A 154 4.74 -2.25 8.46
CA THR A 154 3.32 -2.63 8.57
C THR A 154 2.85 -2.83 10.01
N ASN A 155 1.55 -2.55 10.23
CA ASN A 155 0.80 -2.97 11.41
C ASN A 155 -0.20 -4.09 11.11
N ASN A 156 -0.33 -4.51 9.84
CA ASN A 156 -1.21 -5.60 9.43
C ASN A 156 -0.41 -6.91 9.37
N PRO A 157 -0.69 -7.91 10.24
CA PRO A 157 -0.05 -9.22 10.19
C PRO A 157 -0.26 -9.96 8.88
N LEU A 158 -1.40 -9.77 8.20
CA LEU A 158 -1.69 -10.44 6.93
C LEU A 158 -0.70 -10.08 5.83
N LYS A 159 -0.14 -8.86 5.86
CA LYS A 159 0.93 -8.44 4.93
C LYS A 159 2.23 -9.22 5.16
N ILE A 160 2.53 -9.53 6.42
CA ILE A 160 3.73 -10.29 6.79
C ILE A 160 3.58 -11.73 6.30
N GLU A 161 2.43 -12.34 6.59
CA GLU A 161 2.14 -13.72 6.17
C GLU A 161 2.04 -13.85 4.65
N GLY A 162 1.39 -12.88 3.99
CA GLY A 162 1.28 -12.84 2.54
C GLY A 162 2.63 -12.80 1.84
N LEU A 163 3.61 -12.03 2.34
CA LEU A 163 4.96 -12.04 1.77
C LEU A 163 5.72 -13.35 2.06
N ARG A 164 5.63 -13.87 3.29
CA ARG A 164 6.32 -15.11 3.69
C ARG A 164 5.84 -16.33 2.90
N SER A 165 4.52 -16.49 2.79
CA SER A 165 3.89 -17.57 2.01
C SER A 165 4.25 -17.53 0.53
N ASN A 166 4.59 -16.35 0.00
CA ASN A 166 5.04 -16.16 -1.38
C ASN A 166 6.57 -16.09 -1.53
N GLY A 167 7.32 -16.55 -0.53
CA GLY A 167 8.77 -16.73 -0.62
C GLY A 167 9.62 -15.47 -0.46
N ILE A 168 9.08 -14.41 0.14
CA ILE A 168 9.86 -13.24 0.58
C ILE A 168 10.21 -13.38 2.06
N HIS A 169 11.50 -13.28 2.38
CA HIS A 169 11.98 -13.30 3.75
C HIS A 169 11.67 -11.97 4.46
N VAL A 170 10.70 -11.98 5.37
CA VAL A 170 10.45 -10.81 6.24
C VAL A 170 11.37 -10.88 7.46
N GLU A 171 12.51 -10.21 7.37
CA GLU A 171 13.57 -10.16 8.40
C GLU A 171 13.03 -9.58 9.71
N LYS A 172 12.36 -8.43 9.61
CA LYS A 172 11.67 -7.81 10.76
C LYS A 172 10.48 -6.96 10.34
N ARG A 173 9.53 -6.84 11.26
CA ARG A 173 8.43 -5.88 11.18
C ARG A 173 8.89 -4.53 11.73
N VAL A 174 8.72 -3.48 10.94
CA VAL A 174 8.84 -2.09 11.36
C VAL A 174 7.45 -1.53 11.58
N ALA A 175 7.16 -1.01 12.76
CA ALA A 175 5.85 -0.41 13.04
C ALA A 175 5.63 0.82 12.16
N HIS A 176 4.43 0.95 11.59
CA HIS A 176 4.09 2.09 10.75
C HIS A 176 3.05 2.96 11.45
N ILE A 177 3.49 4.03 12.08
CA ILE A 177 2.65 4.79 12.99
C ILE A 177 2.50 6.22 12.48
N THR A 178 1.26 6.61 12.21
CA THR A 178 0.86 7.98 11.88
C THR A 178 -0.23 8.39 12.86
N GLY A 179 0.00 9.45 13.63
CA GLY A 179 -0.75 9.75 14.86
C GLY A 179 -2.28 9.74 14.77
N ARG A 180 -2.93 9.63 15.93
CA ARG A 180 -4.40 9.64 16.06
C ARG A 180 -4.98 11.06 15.99
N CYS A 181 -6.13 11.21 15.34
CA CYS A 181 -6.96 12.41 15.39
C CYS A 181 -8.41 12.05 15.79
N LYS A 182 -9.23 13.06 16.13
CA LYS A 182 -10.61 12.82 16.56
C LYS A 182 -11.44 12.03 15.55
N THR A 183 -11.21 12.25 14.25
CA THR A 183 -11.97 11.63 13.15
C THR A 183 -11.54 10.18 12.86
N ASN A 184 -10.25 9.86 12.94
CA ASN A 184 -9.73 8.53 12.60
C ASN A 184 -9.63 7.57 13.80
N ASN A 185 -9.89 8.04 15.03
CA ASN A 185 -9.74 7.24 16.25
C ASN A 185 -10.66 6.01 16.26
N HIS A 186 -11.94 6.17 15.86
CA HIS A 186 -12.87 5.05 15.78
C HIS A 186 -12.41 4.01 14.76
N TYR A 187 -12.00 4.46 13.57
CA TYR A 187 -11.46 3.60 12.51
C TYR A 187 -10.23 2.80 12.95
N LEU A 188 -9.25 3.46 13.60
CA LEU A 188 -8.04 2.81 14.09
C LEU A 188 -8.35 1.83 15.24
N SER A 189 -9.29 2.18 16.12
CA SER A 189 -9.75 1.30 17.19
C SER A 189 -10.42 0.04 16.65
N THR A 190 -11.25 0.16 15.61
CA THR A 190 -11.88 -0.98 14.94
C THR A 190 -10.85 -1.89 14.28
N LYS A 191 -9.84 -1.33 13.59
CA LYS A 191 -8.72 -2.08 13.02
C LYS A 191 -7.97 -2.91 14.08
N ALA A 192 -7.67 -2.30 15.23
CA ALA A 192 -6.97 -2.98 16.32
C ALA A 192 -7.83 -4.10 16.94
N LYS A 193 -9.07 -3.77 17.33
CA LYS A 193 -9.93 -4.68 18.10
C LYS A 193 -10.56 -5.81 17.29
N ARG A 194 -10.92 -5.54 16.03
CA ARG A 194 -11.74 -6.48 15.22
C ARG A 194 -11.00 -7.06 14.02
N MET A 195 -9.87 -6.48 13.62
CA MET A 195 -9.13 -6.89 12.42
C MET A 195 -7.69 -7.31 12.72
N GLY A 196 -7.31 -7.42 14.00
CA GLY A 196 -6.02 -7.95 14.43
C GLY A 196 -4.82 -7.05 14.09
N HIS A 197 -5.03 -5.75 13.82
CA HIS A 197 -3.91 -4.84 13.54
C HIS A 197 -3.11 -4.55 14.82
N LEU A 198 -1.78 -4.59 14.71
CA LEU A 198 -0.82 -4.30 15.78
C LEU A 198 -0.60 -2.79 15.93
N ILE A 199 -1.56 -2.08 16.52
CA ILE A 199 -1.51 -0.63 16.77
C ILE A 199 -1.26 -0.42 18.28
N PRO A 200 -0.19 0.29 18.70
CA PRO A 200 0.03 0.59 20.12
C PRO A 200 -1.08 1.49 20.69
N GLU A 201 -1.46 1.29 21.95
CA GLU A 201 -2.57 2.04 22.59
C GLU A 201 -2.26 3.53 22.83
N ASN A 202 -0.98 3.91 22.86
CA ASN A 202 -0.51 5.25 23.21
C ASN A 202 0.19 5.98 22.05
N VAL A 203 -0.51 6.15 20.92
CA VAL A 203 -0.03 6.99 19.80
C VAL A 203 -1.08 7.96 19.29
#